data_AF-A0A0Q8PSE4-F1
#
_entry.id   AF-A0A0Q8PSE4-F1
#
_cell.length_a   1.000
_cell.length_b   1.000
_cell.length_c   1.000
_cell.angle_alpha   90.00
_cell.angle_beta   90.00
_cell.angle_gamma   90.00
#
_symmetry.space_group_name_H-M   'P 1'
#
loop_
_entity.id
_entity.type
_entity.pdbx_description
1 polymer ?
#
loop_
_entity_poly.entity_id
_entity_poly.type
_entity_poly.pdbx_seq_one_letter_code
_entity_poly.pdbx_strand_id
1 'polypeptide(L)'
;MPAYGVAGNGDLPPMGRQGPASFLALIGALWAALSVYVVLRWVTDGTQFGPVERIGPDEMASWRVAALRVFELVSLAVMFGFFWWSCIKPWRETGRISLDGKFVIGGLVGFTADAFLNVHNYLFAWNSHNVNLGVWVKYLPFHNPDAPSQYGESLIWGPPMYIYFCAGVAILAAHHAVKLRRRWPKLSKFQIFVAIFVFEFWFDFIIENLAIRLTHGYAYAKTYEPLTLWAGEVHQFPVYESVLVAFVGMVFTWARMEAMERPPGQSPIEIGVERWRASLQGVVGHFAVYGFCVVTLVFVYHLPFNWLGTIGDSYADLPSYLMPSECEGIAVEDCVTGNFDKP
;
A
#
# COMPACT_ATOMS: atom_id res chain seq x y z
N MET A 1 11.84 31.93 -7.87
CA MET A 1 10.92 32.70 -6.99
C MET A 1 10.58 31.82 -5.80
N PRO A 2 10.63 32.34 -4.56
CA PRO A 2 10.51 31.50 -3.38
C PRO A 2 9.11 30.89 -3.36
N ALA A 3 9.05 29.55 -3.43
CA ALA A 3 7.88 28.85 -2.97
C ALA A 3 7.76 29.14 -1.46
N TYR A 4 6.54 29.32 -0.95
CA TYR A 4 6.23 29.56 0.47
C TYR A 4 6.29 31.03 0.91
N GLY A 5 5.14 31.69 0.81
CA GLY A 5 4.84 32.93 1.55
C GLY A 5 4.46 32.61 2.99
N VAL A 6 5.44 32.14 3.77
CA VAL A 6 5.40 32.09 5.24
C VAL A 6 6.62 32.87 5.72
N ALA A 7 6.39 33.78 6.66
CA ALA A 7 7.33 34.66 7.35
C ALA A 7 8.83 34.40 7.08
N GLY A 8 9.49 35.33 6.38
CA GLY A 8 10.94 35.55 6.39
C GLY A 8 11.83 34.38 5.92
N ASN A 9 12.78 34.68 5.04
CA ASN A 9 14.01 33.87 4.89
C ASN A 9 14.84 33.95 6.20
N GLY A 10 14.33 33.36 7.27
CA GLY A 10 14.99 33.21 8.56
C GLY A 10 14.93 31.74 8.96
N ASP A 11 15.88 30.97 8.44
CA ASP A 11 16.38 29.69 8.92
C ASP A 11 15.45 28.94 9.88
N LEU A 12 14.52 28.14 9.33
CA LEU A 12 14.03 27.02 10.13
C LEU A 12 15.27 26.27 10.64
N PRO A 13 15.43 26.11 11.97
CA PRO A 13 16.65 25.56 12.51
C PRO A 13 16.89 24.18 11.89
N PRO A 14 18.15 23.85 11.52
CA PRO A 14 18.45 22.52 11.00
C PRO A 14 17.95 21.48 11.99
N MET A 15 17.41 20.39 11.47
CA MET A 15 16.97 19.30 12.34
C MET A 15 18.16 18.82 13.15
N GLY A 16 17.97 18.69 14.47
CA GLY A 16 19.03 18.28 15.38
C GLY A 16 19.61 16.92 14.98
N ARG A 17 20.80 16.58 15.47
CA ARG A 17 21.41 15.28 15.13
C ARG A 17 20.65 14.10 15.73
N GLN A 18 19.72 14.31 16.67
CA GLN A 18 18.87 13.25 17.25
C GLN A 18 17.62 13.09 16.39
N GLY A 19 17.41 11.91 15.82
CA GLY A 19 16.28 11.66 14.94
C GLY A 19 16.04 10.18 14.69
N PRO A 20 14.94 9.85 14.00
CA PRO A 20 14.45 8.48 13.91
C PRO A 20 15.24 7.62 12.91
N ALA A 21 16.14 8.20 12.11
CA ALA A 21 16.74 7.53 10.96
C ALA A 21 17.40 6.20 11.30
N SER A 22 18.12 6.08 12.43
CA SER A 22 18.81 4.83 12.78
C SER A 22 17.83 3.71 13.14
N PHE A 23 16.75 4.04 13.85
CA PHE A 23 15.71 3.08 14.22
C PHE A 23 14.90 2.66 12.99
N LEU A 24 14.48 3.62 12.17
CA LEU A 24 13.78 3.32 10.93
C LEU A 24 14.66 2.54 9.96
N ALA A 25 15.96 2.83 9.88
CA ALA A 25 16.88 2.07 9.04
C ALA A 25 17.02 0.62 9.49
N LEU A 26 17.02 0.36 10.81
CA LEU A 26 16.99 -1.01 11.32
C LEU A 26 15.71 -1.74 10.87
N ILE A 27 14.54 -1.10 11.02
CA ILE A 27 13.27 -1.68 10.55
C ILE A 27 13.30 -1.94 9.04
N GLY A 28 13.73 -0.96 8.26
CA GLY A 28 13.81 -1.09 6.81
C GLY A 28 14.77 -2.19 6.37
N ALA A 29 15.91 -2.35 7.05
CA ALA A 29 16.87 -3.41 6.76
C ALA A 29 16.31 -4.81 7.12
N LEU A 30 15.67 -4.94 8.29
CA LEU A 30 15.03 -6.18 8.70
C LEU A 30 13.88 -6.56 7.77
N TRP A 31 13.05 -5.59 7.38
CA TRP A 31 11.96 -5.83 6.44
C TRP A 31 12.47 -6.20 5.06
N ALA A 32 13.50 -5.52 4.55
CA ALA A 32 14.10 -5.88 3.27
C ALA A 32 14.67 -7.31 3.30
N ALA A 33 15.32 -7.71 4.39
CA ALA A 33 15.81 -9.07 4.55
C ALA A 33 14.66 -10.10 4.60
N LEU A 34 13.58 -9.78 5.32
CA LEU A 34 12.36 -10.62 5.34
C LEU A 34 11.73 -10.72 3.95
N SER A 35 11.61 -9.59 3.24
CA SER A 35 11.06 -9.52 1.87
C SER A 35 11.84 -10.43 0.93
N VAL A 36 13.17 -10.36 0.97
CA VAL A 36 14.05 -11.22 0.19
C VAL A 36 13.85 -12.69 0.56
N TYR A 37 13.82 -13.02 1.85
CA TYR A 37 13.57 -14.39 2.30
C TYR A 37 12.23 -14.94 1.80
N VAL A 38 11.14 -14.20 2.02
CA VAL A 38 9.77 -14.57 1.65
C VAL A 38 9.63 -14.78 0.15
N VAL A 39 10.11 -13.83 -0.65
CA VAL A 39 10.08 -13.92 -2.11
C VAL A 39 10.92 -15.10 -2.60
N LEU A 40 12.13 -15.30 -2.06
CA LEU A 40 12.97 -16.44 -2.44
C LEU A 40 12.29 -17.78 -2.12
N ARG A 41 11.66 -17.90 -0.95
CA ARG A 41 10.93 -19.12 -0.56
C ARG A 41 9.73 -19.37 -1.48
N TRP A 42 8.98 -18.33 -1.83
CA TRP A 42 7.88 -18.42 -2.77
C TRP A 42 8.34 -18.88 -4.14
N VAL A 43 9.26 -18.15 -4.80
CA VAL A 43 9.67 -18.48 -6.18
C VAL A 43 10.38 -19.83 -6.33
N THR A 44 10.86 -20.42 -5.22
CA THR A 44 11.51 -21.74 -5.20
C THR A 44 10.57 -22.88 -4.80
N ASP A 45 9.33 -22.58 -4.39
CA ASP A 45 8.34 -23.59 -4.04
C ASP A 45 7.46 -23.93 -5.25
N GLY A 46 7.65 -25.15 -5.76
CA GLY A 46 6.92 -25.65 -6.93
C GLY A 46 5.42 -25.85 -6.73
N THR A 47 4.90 -25.67 -5.50
CA THR A 47 3.47 -25.78 -5.19
C THR A 47 2.79 -24.42 -4.98
N GLN A 48 3.56 -23.35 -4.77
CA GLN A 48 3.04 -22.01 -4.45
C GLN A 48 3.38 -20.98 -5.53
N PHE A 49 4.41 -21.24 -6.34
CA PHE A 49 4.80 -20.37 -7.45
C PHE A 49 4.32 -20.91 -8.79
N GLY A 50 3.25 -20.31 -9.29
CA GLY A 50 2.64 -20.65 -10.56
C GLY A 50 1.31 -19.92 -10.73
N PRO A 51 0.81 -19.76 -11.97
CA PRO A 51 -0.53 -19.19 -12.17
C PRO A 51 -1.55 -20.03 -11.40
N VAL A 52 -2.39 -19.37 -10.58
CA VAL A 52 -3.40 -20.10 -9.82
C VAL A 52 -4.47 -20.69 -10.74
N GLU A 53 -4.96 -21.86 -10.36
CA GLU A 53 -6.06 -22.52 -11.05
C GLU A 53 -7.36 -21.73 -10.85
N ARG A 54 -8.16 -21.62 -11.92
CA ARG A 54 -9.49 -21.02 -11.84
C ARG A 54 -10.49 -22.13 -11.54
N ILE A 55 -11.18 -21.98 -10.42
CA ILE A 55 -12.12 -22.99 -9.93
C ILE A 55 -13.57 -22.60 -10.21
N GLY A 56 -14.46 -23.58 -10.08
CA GLY A 56 -15.90 -23.39 -10.09
C GLY A 56 -16.51 -22.93 -11.42
N PRO A 57 -17.84 -22.82 -11.47
CA PRO A 57 -18.59 -22.60 -12.70
C PRO A 57 -18.71 -21.13 -13.12
N ASP A 58 -18.33 -20.17 -12.28
CA ASP A 58 -18.60 -18.76 -12.53
C ASP A 58 -17.64 -18.19 -13.58
N GLU A 59 -18.20 -17.71 -14.69
CA GLU A 59 -17.44 -17.02 -15.71
C GLU A 59 -17.53 -15.50 -15.54
N MET A 60 -16.37 -14.86 -15.53
CA MET A 60 -16.28 -13.40 -15.50
C MET A 60 -16.66 -12.81 -16.87
N ALA A 61 -17.67 -11.93 -16.89
CA ALA A 61 -18.14 -11.29 -18.11
C ALA A 61 -16.99 -10.64 -18.92
N SER A 62 -16.97 -10.84 -20.24
CA SER A 62 -15.83 -10.44 -21.09
C SER A 62 -15.49 -8.95 -21.02
N TRP A 63 -16.50 -8.08 -20.82
CA TRP A 63 -16.27 -6.64 -20.66
C TRP A 63 -15.55 -6.30 -19.35
N ARG A 64 -15.80 -7.06 -18.27
CA ARG A 64 -15.08 -6.90 -16.99
C ARG A 64 -13.64 -7.37 -17.15
N VAL A 65 -13.42 -8.48 -17.85
CA VAL A 65 -12.06 -8.97 -18.15
C VAL A 65 -11.30 -7.91 -18.95
N ALA A 66 -11.93 -7.31 -19.96
CA ALA A 66 -11.33 -6.20 -20.70
C ALA A 66 -11.05 -4.98 -19.81
N ALA A 67 -11.98 -4.61 -18.92
CA ALA A 67 -11.78 -3.54 -17.95
C ALA A 67 -10.59 -3.82 -17.01
N LEU A 68 -10.45 -5.06 -16.53
CA LEU A 68 -9.31 -5.50 -15.73
C LEU A 68 -7.99 -5.37 -16.48
N ARG A 69 -7.93 -5.78 -17.76
CA ARG A 69 -6.72 -5.60 -18.58
C ARG A 69 -6.37 -4.14 -18.81
N VAL A 70 -7.36 -3.27 -19.02
CA VAL A 70 -7.13 -1.82 -19.11
C VAL A 70 -6.60 -1.29 -17.78
N PHE A 71 -7.17 -1.70 -16.65
CA PHE A 71 -6.73 -1.31 -15.31
C PHE A 71 -5.27 -1.73 -15.04
N GLU A 72 -4.90 -2.96 -15.38
CA GLU A 72 -3.52 -3.47 -15.34
C GLU A 72 -2.56 -2.62 -16.18
N LEU A 73 -2.92 -2.34 -17.45
CA LEU A 73 -2.10 -1.55 -18.37
C LEU A 73 -1.89 -0.11 -17.87
N VAL A 74 -2.96 0.52 -17.38
CA VAL A 74 -2.90 1.88 -16.83
C VAL A 74 -2.02 1.91 -15.58
N SER A 75 -2.21 0.96 -14.65
CA SER A 75 -1.41 0.85 -13.43
C SER A 75 0.08 0.69 -13.74
N LEU A 76 0.41 -0.16 -14.71
CA LEU A 76 1.78 -0.36 -15.16
C LEU A 76 2.39 0.90 -15.78
N ALA A 77 1.64 1.62 -16.64
CA ALA A 77 2.07 2.87 -17.23
C ALA A 77 2.33 3.96 -16.17
N VAL A 78 1.45 4.06 -15.17
CA VAL A 78 1.59 4.97 -14.03
C VAL A 78 2.85 4.65 -13.23
N MET A 79 3.11 3.36 -12.94
CA MET A 79 4.34 2.93 -12.26
C MET A 79 5.59 3.34 -13.03
N PHE A 80 5.66 3.09 -14.34
CA PHE A 80 6.80 3.53 -15.16
C PHE A 80 6.98 5.05 -15.12
N GLY A 81 5.88 5.80 -15.14
CA GLY A 81 5.89 7.25 -14.93
C GLY A 81 6.56 7.64 -13.62
N PHE A 82 6.11 7.08 -12.49
CA PHE A 82 6.69 7.36 -11.17
C PHE A 82 8.17 7.01 -11.10
N PHE A 83 8.59 5.87 -11.65
CA PHE A 83 10.00 5.52 -11.74
C PHE A 83 10.82 6.53 -12.53
N TRP A 84 10.31 6.95 -13.69
CA TRP A 84 11.01 7.92 -14.51
C TRP A 84 11.15 9.28 -13.81
N TRP A 85 10.05 9.84 -13.30
CA TRP A 85 10.05 11.19 -12.75
C TRP A 85 10.59 11.30 -11.32
N SER A 86 10.42 10.28 -10.48
CA SER A 86 10.82 10.33 -9.07
C SER A 86 12.19 9.68 -8.80
N CYS A 87 12.57 8.68 -9.61
CA CYS A 87 13.83 7.95 -9.42
C CYS A 87 14.87 8.31 -10.49
N ILE A 88 14.59 8.04 -11.77
CA ILE A 88 15.59 8.10 -12.84
C ILE A 88 15.99 9.53 -13.18
N LYS A 89 15.02 10.42 -13.43
CA LYS A 89 15.29 11.81 -13.81
C LYS A 89 16.06 12.55 -12.71
N PRO A 90 15.66 12.53 -11.41
CA PRO A 90 16.42 13.21 -10.35
C PRO A 90 17.82 12.63 -10.16
N TRP A 91 17.98 11.31 -10.31
CA TRP A 91 19.30 10.68 -10.24
C TRP A 91 20.21 11.14 -11.38
N ARG A 92 19.70 11.25 -12.60
CA ARG A 92 20.47 11.78 -13.74
C ARG A 92 20.83 13.25 -13.61
N GLU A 93 19.96 14.05 -13.00
CA GLU A 93 20.17 15.50 -12.85
C GLU A 93 21.06 15.87 -11.64
N THR A 94 20.99 15.09 -10.55
CA THR A 94 21.61 15.46 -9.26
C THR A 94 22.56 14.40 -8.68
N GLY A 95 22.63 13.22 -9.29
CA GLY A 95 23.37 12.07 -8.77
C GLY A 95 22.75 11.44 -7.52
N ARG A 96 21.55 11.86 -7.10
CA ARG A 96 20.88 11.40 -5.87
C ARG A 96 19.40 11.08 -6.13
N ILE A 97 18.89 10.08 -5.41
CA ILE A 97 17.46 9.76 -5.42
C ILE A 97 16.73 10.70 -4.47
N SER A 98 15.66 11.32 -4.95
CA SER A 98 14.80 12.23 -4.17
C SER A 98 14.02 11.47 -3.08
N LEU A 99 13.42 12.19 -2.12
CA LEU A 99 12.51 11.56 -1.15
C LEU A 99 11.35 10.85 -1.84
N ASP A 100 10.74 11.49 -2.85
CA ASP A 100 9.67 10.91 -3.66
C ASP A 100 10.14 9.60 -4.34
N GLY A 101 11.37 9.55 -4.87
CA GLY A 101 11.95 8.33 -5.44
C GLY A 101 12.20 7.23 -4.41
N LYS A 102 12.60 7.60 -3.18
CA LYS A 102 12.72 6.65 -2.07
C LYS A 102 11.35 6.11 -1.64
N PHE A 103 10.28 6.91 -1.68
CA PHE A 103 8.92 6.43 -1.44
C PHE A 103 8.45 5.45 -2.53
N VAL A 104 8.75 5.70 -3.80
CA VAL A 104 8.44 4.75 -4.90
C VAL A 104 9.10 3.39 -4.64
N ILE A 105 10.41 3.38 -4.35
CA ILE A 105 11.14 2.13 -4.10
C ILE A 105 10.68 1.49 -2.79
N GLY A 106 10.47 2.29 -1.74
CA GLY A 106 9.98 1.81 -0.45
C GLY A 106 8.59 1.19 -0.53
N GLY A 107 7.69 1.74 -1.35
CA GLY A 107 6.38 1.15 -1.63
C GLY A 107 6.50 -0.22 -2.28
N LEU A 108 7.36 -0.37 -3.29
CA LEU A 108 7.59 -1.68 -3.93
C LEU A 108 8.17 -2.73 -2.99
N VAL A 109 9.10 -2.36 -2.11
CA VAL A 109 9.57 -3.28 -1.07
C VAL A 109 8.44 -3.60 -0.09
N GLY A 110 7.62 -2.59 0.23
CA GLY A 110 6.42 -2.71 1.06
C GLY A 110 5.30 -3.57 0.45
N PHE A 111 5.30 -3.82 -0.86
CA PHE A 111 4.31 -4.71 -1.51
C PHE A 111 4.31 -6.11 -0.92
N THR A 112 5.47 -6.61 -0.45
CA THR A 112 5.53 -7.88 0.29
C THR A 112 4.66 -7.91 1.54
N ALA A 113 4.28 -6.75 2.07
CA ALA A 113 3.36 -6.63 3.19
C ALA A 113 1.90 -6.90 2.81
N ASP A 114 1.53 -6.87 1.53
CA ASP A 114 0.14 -7.00 1.08
C ASP A 114 -0.48 -8.31 1.52
N ALA A 115 0.24 -9.42 1.33
CA ALA A 115 -0.17 -10.72 1.79
C ALA A 115 -0.44 -10.79 3.32
N PHE A 116 -0.04 -9.81 4.14
CA PHE A 116 -0.50 -9.74 5.52
C PHE A 116 -2.01 -9.58 5.64
N LEU A 117 -2.71 -9.01 4.66
CA LEU A 117 -4.17 -8.91 4.64
C LEU A 117 -4.86 -10.27 4.73
N ASN A 118 -4.18 -11.32 4.29
CA ASN A 118 -4.69 -12.68 4.29
C ASN A 118 -3.90 -13.63 5.20
N VAL A 119 -3.08 -13.10 6.11
CA VAL A 119 -2.16 -13.91 6.92
C VAL A 119 -2.87 -14.87 7.87
N HIS A 120 -4.04 -14.47 8.38
CA HIS A 120 -4.78 -15.22 9.40
C HIS A 120 -6.12 -15.78 8.92
N ASN A 121 -6.83 -15.01 8.09
CA ASN A 121 -8.09 -15.35 7.41
C ASN A 121 -7.99 -14.80 5.99
N TYR A 122 -8.77 -15.32 5.04
CA TYR A 122 -8.86 -14.74 3.70
C TYR A 122 -9.78 -13.51 3.74
N LEU A 123 -9.24 -12.32 4.00
CA LEU A 123 -10.01 -11.08 4.15
C LEU A 123 -10.13 -10.30 2.83
N PHE A 124 -9.08 -10.33 2.02
CA PHE A 124 -8.96 -9.61 0.76
C PHE A 124 -8.93 -10.61 -0.40
N ALA A 125 -10.05 -10.72 -1.11
CA ALA A 125 -10.23 -11.65 -2.21
C ALA A 125 -9.53 -11.15 -3.46
N TRP A 126 -8.62 -11.95 -4.00
CA TRP A 126 -7.90 -11.67 -5.23
C TRP A 126 -8.52 -12.42 -6.40
N ASN A 127 -8.69 -11.74 -7.53
CA ASN A 127 -9.25 -12.37 -8.72
C ASN A 127 -8.21 -13.24 -9.45
N SER A 128 -8.54 -14.51 -9.70
CA SER A 128 -7.74 -15.45 -10.48
C SER A 128 -7.56 -15.07 -11.97
N HIS A 129 -8.31 -14.08 -12.48
CA HIS A 129 -8.08 -13.45 -13.78
C HIS A 129 -6.91 -12.45 -13.78
N ASN A 130 -6.45 -11.96 -12.62
CA ASN A 130 -5.26 -11.12 -12.56
C ASN A 130 -4.06 -11.86 -13.14
N VAL A 131 -3.12 -11.12 -13.72
CA VAL A 131 -1.80 -11.70 -14.04
C VAL A 131 -1.08 -11.98 -12.72
N ASN A 132 -0.98 -13.26 -12.35
CA ASN A 132 -0.48 -13.71 -11.05
C ASN A 132 0.42 -14.95 -11.19
N LEU A 133 1.21 -15.24 -10.14
CA LEU A 133 2.02 -16.45 -10.01
C LEU A 133 1.84 -17.06 -8.61
N GLY A 134 0.62 -17.00 -8.07
CA GLY A 134 0.31 -17.35 -6.70
C GLY A 134 0.61 -16.20 -5.74
N VAL A 135 0.90 -16.54 -4.49
CA VAL A 135 1.14 -15.59 -3.40
C VAL A 135 2.17 -16.14 -2.41
N TRP A 136 2.86 -15.26 -1.69
CA TRP A 136 3.92 -15.64 -0.75
C TRP A 136 3.48 -15.70 0.71
N VAL A 137 2.16 -15.61 0.98
CA VAL A 137 1.58 -15.49 2.34
C VAL A 137 2.07 -16.58 3.29
N LYS A 138 2.25 -17.81 2.78
CA LYS A 138 2.70 -18.99 3.54
C LYS A 138 4.05 -18.82 4.24
N TYR A 139 4.91 -17.94 3.72
CA TYR A 139 6.25 -17.69 4.27
C TYR A 139 6.31 -16.43 5.14
N LEU A 140 5.21 -15.68 5.25
CA LEU A 140 5.13 -14.55 6.16
C LEU A 140 5.13 -15.03 7.61
N PRO A 141 5.72 -14.24 8.52
CA PRO A 141 5.60 -14.53 9.94
C PRO A 141 4.13 -14.42 10.36
N PHE A 142 3.74 -15.26 11.32
CA PHE A 142 2.37 -15.31 11.88
C PHE A 142 1.29 -15.84 10.92
N HIS A 143 1.66 -16.43 9.77
CA HIS A 143 0.70 -17.10 8.91
C HIS A 143 0.00 -18.23 9.66
N ASN A 144 -1.33 -18.21 9.62
CA ASN A 144 -2.17 -19.29 10.10
C ASN A 144 -2.11 -20.44 9.09
N PRO A 145 -1.63 -21.64 9.47
CA PRO A 145 -1.57 -22.79 8.56
C PRO A 145 -2.92 -23.21 7.98
N ASP A 146 -4.01 -22.86 8.66
CA ASP A 146 -5.38 -23.15 8.22
C ASP A 146 -5.92 -22.04 7.30
N ALA A 147 -5.26 -20.89 7.20
CA ALA A 147 -5.68 -19.84 6.27
C ALA A 147 -5.31 -20.20 4.83
N PRO A 148 -6.15 -19.82 3.83
CA PRO A 148 -5.82 -20.06 2.44
C PRO A 148 -4.48 -19.44 2.02
N SER A 149 -3.71 -20.21 1.24
CA SER A 149 -2.43 -19.82 0.64
C SER A 149 -2.42 -19.98 -0.89
N GLN A 150 -3.42 -20.64 -1.48
CA GLN A 150 -3.50 -20.88 -2.91
C GLN A 150 -4.43 -19.88 -3.60
N TYR A 151 -4.01 -18.62 -3.69
CA TYR A 151 -4.73 -17.57 -4.44
C TYR A 151 -3.75 -16.65 -5.18
N GLY A 152 -4.23 -15.96 -6.21
CA GLY A 152 -3.38 -15.25 -7.16
C GLY A 152 -3.31 -13.75 -6.88
N GLU A 153 -2.23 -13.29 -6.25
CA GLU A 153 -2.01 -11.86 -6.05
C GLU A 153 -1.65 -11.16 -7.37
N SER A 154 -2.17 -9.94 -7.60
CA SER A 154 -1.95 -9.26 -8.89
C SER A 154 -0.54 -8.69 -9.00
N LEU A 155 0.26 -9.23 -9.92
CA LEU A 155 1.63 -8.77 -10.15
C LEU A 155 1.73 -7.52 -11.03
N ILE A 156 0.65 -7.15 -11.73
CA ILE A 156 0.68 -6.03 -12.68
C ILE A 156 0.13 -4.75 -12.06
N TRP A 157 -0.95 -4.82 -11.28
CA TRP A 157 -1.52 -3.63 -10.62
C TRP A 157 -1.26 -3.58 -9.11
N GLY A 158 -0.96 -4.70 -8.45
CA GLY A 158 -0.59 -4.73 -7.02
C GLY A 158 0.68 -3.93 -6.68
N PRO A 159 1.83 -4.11 -7.37
CA PRO A 159 3.01 -3.31 -7.09
C PRO A 159 2.82 -1.78 -7.34
N PRO A 160 2.18 -1.35 -8.45
CA PRO A 160 1.79 0.05 -8.61
C PRO A 160 0.95 0.61 -7.46
N MET A 161 0.13 -0.23 -6.81
CA MET A 161 -0.69 0.17 -5.67
C MET A 161 0.10 0.76 -4.52
N TYR A 162 1.15 0.08 -4.14
CA TYR A 162 2.01 0.59 -3.08
C TYR A 162 2.81 1.83 -3.48
N ILE A 163 3.07 2.02 -4.78
CA ILE A 163 3.70 3.25 -5.29
C ILE A 163 2.76 4.44 -5.16
N TYR A 164 1.49 4.30 -5.57
CA TYR A 164 0.56 5.43 -5.46
C TYR A 164 0.23 5.75 -4.01
N PHE A 165 0.10 4.76 -3.11
CA PHE A 165 -0.10 5.03 -1.68
C PHE A 165 1.11 5.71 -1.03
N CYS A 166 2.33 5.26 -1.31
CA CYS A 166 3.54 5.84 -0.69
C CYS A 166 3.95 7.19 -1.30
N ALA A 167 3.84 7.34 -2.62
CA ALA A 167 4.38 8.49 -3.35
C ALA A 167 3.30 9.32 -4.06
N GLY A 168 2.39 8.68 -4.79
CA GLY A 168 1.42 9.37 -5.65
C GLY A 168 0.49 10.30 -4.88
N VAL A 169 -0.18 9.74 -3.87
CA VAL A 169 -1.04 10.45 -2.92
C VAL A 169 -0.29 11.61 -2.27
N ALA A 170 0.90 11.35 -1.73
CA ALA A 170 1.71 12.39 -1.08
C ALA A 170 2.08 13.53 -2.02
N ILE A 171 2.42 13.23 -3.28
CA ILE A 171 2.76 14.22 -4.29
C ILE A 171 1.56 15.10 -4.62
N LEU A 172 0.41 14.48 -4.88
CA LEU A 172 -0.84 15.17 -5.22
C LEU A 172 -1.36 16.00 -4.05
N ALA A 173 -1.49 15.41 -2.86
CA ALA A 173 -1.99 16.07 -1.68
C ALA A 173 -1.13 17.28 -1.27
N ALA A 174 0.21 17.14 -1.27
CA ALA A 174 1.09 18.26 -0.98
C ALA A 174 1.05 19.34 -2.08
N HIS A 175 0.85 18.99 -3.36
CA HIS A 175 0.59 19.97 -4.42
C HIS A 175 -0.69 20.78 -4.13
N HIS A 176 -1.78 20.10 -3.75
CA HIS A 176 -3.04 20.74 -3.38
C HIS A 176 -2.92 21.56 -2.10
N ALA A 177 -2.18 21.10 -1.10
CA ALA A 177 -1.91 21.83 0.14
C ALA A 177 -1.20 23.17 -0.13
N VAL A 178 -0.21 23.19 -1.03
CA VAL A 178 0.47 24.42 -1.46
C VAL A 178 -0.52 25.37 -2.13
N LYS A 179 -1.38 24.87 -3.02
CA LYS A 179 -2.41 25.67 -3.70
C LYS A 179 -3.42 26.24 -2.70
N LEU A 180 -3.81 25.44 -1.71
CA LEU A 180 -4.74 25.80 -0.64
C LEU A 180 -4.17 26.95 0.21
N ARG A 181 -2.92 26.85 0.64
CA ARG A 181 -2.23 27.90 1.41
C ARG A 181 -2.04 29.18 0.61
N ARG A 182 -1.80 29.09 -0.71
CA ARG A 182 -1.70 30.28 -1.57
C ARG A 182 -3.03 31.03 -1.64
N ARG A 183 -4.15 30.31 -1.69
CA ARG A 183 -5.50 30.90 -1.72
C ARG A 183 -5.97 31.39 -0.35
N TRP A 184 -5.63 30.64 0.71
CA TRP A 184 -6.03 30.91 2.08
C TRP A 184 -4.82 30.84 3.04
N PRO A 185 -4.01 31.91 3.13
CA PRO A 185 -2.76 31.91 3.91
C PRO A 185 -2.95 31.75 5.42
N LYS A 186 -4.17 32.02 5.93
CA LYS A 186 -4.50 31.92 7.35
C LYS A 186 -4.78 30.49 7.82
N LEU A 187 -4.83 29.51 6.91
CA LEU A 187 -5.07 28.12 7.28
C LEU A 187 -3.92 27.56 8.11
N SER A 188 -4.25 26.98 9.25
CA SER A 188 -3.29 26.25 10.08
C SER A 188 -2.85 24.95 9.40
N LYS A 189 -1.69 24.40 9.80
CA LYS A 189 -1.26 23.07 9.34
C LYS A 189 -2.32 22.00 9.63
N PHE A 190 -2.95 22.06 10.80
CA PHE A 190 -4.03 21.14 11.17
C PHE A 190 -5.22 21.21 10.20
N GLN A 191 -5.69 22.41 9.85
CA GLN A 191 -6.80 22.57 8.89
C GLN A 191 -6.46 22.01 7.50
N ILE A 192 -5.20 22.13 7.09
CA ILE A 192 -4.72 21.57 5.82
C ILE A 192 -4.72 20.05 5.88
N PHE A 193 -4.27 19.44 6.98
CA PHE A 193 -4.29 17.99 7.15
C PHE A 193 -5.70 17.42 7.22
N VAL A 194 -6.65 18.12 7.86
CA VAL A 194 -8.06 17.73 7.82
C VAL A 194 -8.59 17.77 6.38
N ALA A 195 -8.26 18.81 5.61
CA ALA A 195 -8.67 18.89 4.20
C ALA A 195 -8.04 17.79 3.34
N ILE A 196 -6.78 17.45 3.58
CA ILE A 196 -6.10 16.32 2.93
C ILE A 196 -6.81 15.01 3.28
N PHE A 197 -7.04 14.75 4.57
CA PHE A 197 -7.73 13.53 5.01
C PHE A 197 -9.09 13.37 4.33
N VAL A 198 -9.91 14.43 4.30
CA VAL A 198 -11.23 14.40 3.63
C VAL A 198 -11.08 14.14 2.13
N PHE A 199 -10.08 14.76 1.49
CA PHE A 199 -9.81 14.53 0.06
C PHE A 199 -9.39 13.09 -0.20
N GLU A 200 -8.42 12.56 0.54
CA GLU A 200 -7.92 11.19 0.39
C GLU A 200 -9.02 10.17 0.64
N PHE A 201 -9.82 10.35 1.69
CA PHE A 201 -10.95 9.47 1.98
C PHE A 201 -11.91 9.39 0.80
N TRP A 202 -12.35 10.53 0.25
CA TRP A 202 -13.30 10.52 -0.87
C TRP A 202 -12.68 10.07 -2.17
N PHE A 203 -11.41 10.41 -2.42
CA PHE A 203 -10.68 9.97 -3.60
C PHE A 203 -10.59 8.45 -3.61
N ASP A 204 -10.09 7.87 -2.52
CA ASP A 204 -9.96 6.44 -2.35
C ASP A 204 -11.32 5.74 -2.43
N PHE A 205 -12.29 6.16 -1.61
CA PHE A 205 -13.65 5.60 -1.58
C PHE A 205 -14.28 5.49 -2.98
N ILE A 206 -14.13 6.54 -3.81
CA ILE A 206 -14.67 6.56 -5.18
C ILE A 206 -13.88 5.62 -6.10
N ILE A 207 -12.55 5.71 -6.08
CA ILE A 207 -11.70 4.96 -7.00
C ILE A 207 -11.77 3.46 -6.70
N GLU A 208 -11.70 3.07 -5.43
CA GLU A 208 -11.81 1.67 -4.97
C GLU A 208 -13.17 1.08 -5.36
N ASN A 209 -14.27 1.80 -5.08
CA ASN A 209 -15.60 1.33 -5.46
C ASN A 209 -15.76 1.17 -6.99
N LEU A 210 -15.19 2.09 -7.78
CA LEU A 210 -15.19 1.95 -9.23
C LEU A 210 -14.32 0.77 -9.68
N ALA A 211 -13.14 0.59 -9.10
CA ALA A 211 -12.23 -0.50 -9.42
C ALA A 211 -12.89 -1.86 -9.15
N ILE A 212 -13.43 -2.07 -7.95
CA ILE A 212 -14.17 -3.28 -7.59
C ILE A 212 -15.34 -3.48 -8.55
N ARG A 213 -16.24 -2.51 -8.69
CA ARG A 213 -17.49 -2.69 -9.46
C ARG A 213 -17.28 -2.86 -10.96
N LEU A 214 -16.24 -2.28 -11.54
CA LEU A 214 -15.97 -2.37 -12.98
C LEU A 214 -15.09 -3.58 -13.33
N THR A 215 -14.12 -3.90 -12.48
CA THR A 215 -13.08 -4.87 -12.82
C THR A 215 -13.22 -6.19 -12.08
N HIS A 216 -13.91 -6.25 -10.94
CA HIS A 216 -13.81 -7.36 -9.99
C HIS A 216 -12.35 -7.81 -9.76
N GLY A 217 -11.34 -6.94 -9.91
CA GLY A 217 -9.94 -7.32 -9.77
C GLY A 217 -9.61 -7.85 -8.37
N TYR A 218 -10.41 -7.45 -7.39
CA TYR A 218 -10.39 -7.89 -6.01
C TYR A 218 -11.76 -7.60 -5.38
N ALA A 219 -11.98 -8.12 -4.18
CA ALA A 219 -13.12 -7.83 -3.32
C ALA A 219 -12.74 -7.98 -1.85
N TYR A 220 -13.60 -7.55 -0.95
CA TYR A 220 -13.45 -7.83 0.48
C TYR A 220 -14.26 -9.07 0.82
N ALA A 221 -13.57 -10.17 1.13
CA ALA A 221 -14.19 -11.45 1.44
C ALA A 221 -14.89 -11.42 2.80
N LYS A 222 -14.23 -10.81 3.79
CA LYS A 222 -14.71 -10.72 5.17
C LYS A 222 -14.49 -9.34 5.75
N THR A 223 -15.53 -8.77 6.34
CA THR A 223 -15.47 -7.42 6.95
C THR A 223 -16.28 -7.35 8.24
N TYR A 224 -16.07 -6.26 8.99
CA TYR A 224 -16.87 -5.94 10.16
C TYR A 224 -18.17 -5.23 9.75
N GLU A 225 -19.30 -5.96 9.79
CA GLU A 225 -20.58 -5.56 9.21
C GLU A 225 -21.03 -4.13 9.60
N PRO A 226 -20.92 -3.69 10.87
CA PRO A 226 -21.39 -2.36 11.28
C PRO A 226 -20.67 -1.19 10.58
N LEU A 227 -19.49 -1.42 10.00
CA LEU A 227 -18.70 -0.43 9.29
C LEU A 227 -18.56 -0.76 7.79
N THR A 228 -19.45 -1.61 7.26
CA THR A 228 -19.42 -2.07 5.87
C THR A 228 -20.67 -1.62 5.11
N LEU A 229 -20.47 -1.10 3.91
CA LEU A 229 -21.54 -0.84 2.95
C LEU A 229 -21.80 -2.09 2.11
N TRP A 230 -23.06 -2.37 1.78
CA TRP A 230 -23.47 -3.53 0.97
C TRP A 230 -22.96 -4.85 1.55
N ALA A 231 -23.05 -5.00 2.87
CA ALA A 231 -22.63 -6.21 3.57
C ALA A 231 -23.26 -7.46 2.94
N GLY A 232 -22.45 -8.51 2.78
CA GLY A 232 -22.83 -9.75 2.11
C GLY A 232 -22.75 -9.72 0.58
N GLU A 233 -22.66 -8.56 -0.07
CA GLU A 233 -22.55 -8.49 -1.53
C GLU A 233 -21.10 -8.69 -2.01
N VAL A 234 -20.90 -9.17 -3.25
CA VAL A 234 -19.56 -9.31 -3.88
C VAL A 234 -18.73 -8.02 -3.84
N HIS A 235 -19.41 -6.87 -3.79
CA HIS A 235 -18.81 -5.55 -3.76
C HIS A 235 -18.98 -4.85 -2.41
N GLN A 236 -19.21 -5.61 -1.34
CA GLN A 236 -19.23 -5.06 0.01
C GLN A 236 -17.97 -4.22 0.24
N PHE A 237 -18.13 -3.08 0.91
CA PHE A 237 -17.07 -2.11 1.05
C PHE A 237 -16.90 -1.70 2.51
N PRO A 238 -15.82 -2.10 3.19
CA PRO A 238 -15.53 -1.65 4.53
C PRO A 238 -15.15 -0.18 4.52
N VAL A 239 -15.98 0.71 5.07
CA VAL A 239 -15.71 2.17 5.10
C VAL A 239 -14.41 2.48 5.86
N TYR A 240 -14.02 1.60 6.79
CA TYR A 240 -12.76 1.72 7.49
C TYR A 240 -11.55 1.60 6.57
N GLU A 241 -11.66 0.97 5.41
CA GLU A 241 -10.56 0.90 4.45
C GLU A 241 -10.14 2.29 3.96
N SER A 242 -11.07 3.08 3.39
CA SER A 242 -10.78 4.44 2.96
C SER A 242 -10.36 5.37 4.10
N VAL A 243 -10.83 5.12 5.32
CA VAL A 243 -10.35 5.84 6.51
C VAL A 243 -8.86 5.53 6.76
N LEU A 244 -8.46 4.27 6.72
CA LEU A 244 -7.08 3.85 6.92
C LEU A 244 -6.17 4.33 5.79
N VAL A 245 -6.61 4.26 4.53
CA VAL A 245 -5.89 4.83 3.38
C VAL A 245 -5.72 6.34 3.54
N ALA A 246 -6.74 7.06 3.97
CA ALA A 246 -6.63 8.50 4.22
C ALA A 246 -5.60 8.83 5.32
N PHE A 247 -5.50 8.01 6.36
CA PHE A 247 -4.44 8.15 7.37
C PHE A 247 -3.04 7.87 6.77
N VAL A 248 -2.88 6.81 5.98
CA VAL A 248 -1.63 6.51 5.26
C VAL A 248 -1.23 7.69 4.39
N GLY A 249 -2.14 8.18 3.54
CA GLY A 249 -1.92 9.31 2.66
C GLY A 249 -1.54 10.58 3.43
N MET A 250 -2.18 10.84 4.56
CA MET A 250 -1.86 11.97 5.44
C MET A 250 -0.43 11.87 6.00
N VAL A 251 0.01 10.69 6.44
CA VAL A 251 1.36 10.47 7.01
C VAL A 251 2.45 10.69 5.96
N PHE A 252 2.29 10.15 4.74
CA PHE A 252 3.25 10.40 3.66
C PHE A 252 3.23 11.86 3.20
N THR A 253 2.04 12.47 3.11
CA THR A 253 1.90 13.90 2.77
C THR A 253 2.59 14.79 3.80
N TRP A 254 2.43 14.48 5.09
CA TRP A 254 3.12 15.18 6.17
C TRP A 254 4.64 15.12 5.99
N ALA A 255 5.20 13.92 5.81
CA ALA A 255 6.63 13.73 5.65
C ALA A 255 7.18 14.55 4.46
N ARG A 256 6.45 14.55 3.35
CA ARG A 256 6.79 15.32 2.16
C ARG A 256 6.70 16.82 2.39
N MET A 257 5.61 17.32 2.98
CA MET A 257 5.45 18.75 3.28
C MET A 257 6.55 19.27 4.20
N GLU A 258 6.89 18.51 5.24
CA GLU A 258 7.98 18.83 6.15
C GLU A 258 9.35 18.85 5.44
N ALA A 259 9.59 17.94 4.49
CA ALA A 259 10.81 17.99 3.67
C ALA A 259 10.85 19.21 2.73
N MET A 260 9.70 19.61 2.17
CA MET A 260 9.59 20.76 1.26
C MET A 260 9.77 22.12 1.95
N GLU A 261 9.45 22.22 3.24
CA GLU A 261 9.64 23.44 4.04
C GLU A 261 11.11 23.62 4.47
N ARG A 262 11.97 22.61 4.31
CA ARG A 262 13.36 22.60 4.77
C ARG A 262 14.37 22.69 3.61
N PRO A 263 15.66 22.97 3.89
CA PRO A 263 16.69 22.96 2.87
C PRO A 263 16.72 21.62 2.09
N PRO A 264 17.01 21.66 0.77
CA PRO A 264 17.04 20.45 -0.05
C PRO A 264 17.91 19.35 0.57
N GLY A 265 17.36 18.14 0.65
CA GLY A 265 18.03 16.97 1.24
C GLY A 265 17.77 16.77 2.73
N GLN A 266 17.00 17.65 3.39
CA GLN A 266 16.53 17.44 4.75
C GLN A 266 15.12 16.84 4.75
N SER A 267 14.99 15.59 5.18
CA SER A 267 13.72 14.90 5.38
C SER A 267 13.51 14.61 6.87
N PRO A 268 12.28 14.75 7.42
CA PRO A 268 12.01 14.40 8.82
C PRO A 268 12.30 12.93 9.15
N ILE A 269 12.30 12.08 8.12
CA ILE A 269 12.58 10.64 8.22
C ILE A 269 14.09 10.38 8.34
N GLU A 270 14.89 11.19 7.66
CA GLU A 270 16.34 11.00 7.52
C GLU A 270 17.13 11.78 8.58
N ILE A 271 16.47 12.40 9.55
CA ILE A 271 17.14 13.10 10.65
C ILE A 271 17.98 12.12 11.46
N GLY A 272 19.25 12.46 11.68
CA GLY A 272 20.17 11.68 12.51
C GLY A 272 21.06 10.75 11.71
N VAL A 273 20.96 10.72 10.37
CA VAL A 273 21.95 10.04 9.51
C VAL A 273 23.35 10.61 9.71
N GLU A 274 23.47 11.88 10.12
CA GLU A 274 24.75 12.59 10.33
C GLU A 274 25.57 12.05 11.52
N ARG A 275 25.01 11.11 12.29
CA ARG A 275 25.74 10.34 13.30
C ARG A 275 26.58 9.22 12.69
N TRP A 276 26.16 8.74 11.53
CA TRP A 276 26.86 7.68 10.82
C TRP A 276 28.03 8.24 10.02
N ARG A 277 29.02 7.38 9.79
CA ARG A 277 30.16 7.66 8.90
C ARG A 277 29.64 8.15 7.55
N ALA A 278 30.28 9.16 6.95
CA ALA A 278 29.84 9.78 5.71
C ALA A 278 29.50 8.77 4.58
N SER A 279 30.28 7.68 4.48
CA SER A 279 30.06 6.60 3.52
C SER A 279 28.78 5.79 3.72
N LEU A 280 28.22 5.77 4.95
CA LEU A 280 27.02 5.01 5.29
C LEU A 280 25.75 5.86 5.32
N GLN A 281 25.86 7.19 5.32
CA GLN A 281 24.71 8.09 5.46
C GLN A 281 23.66 7.87 4.37
N GLY A 282 24.09 7.64 3.12
CA GLY A 282 23.17 7.34 2.02
C GLY A 282 22.41 6.03 2.26
N VAL A 283 23.11 4.96 2.61
CA VAL A 283 22.52 3.64 2.85
C VAL A 283 21.54 3.68 4.03
N VAL A 284 21.95 4.31 5.14
CA VAL A 284 21.08 4.47 6.32
C VAL A 284 19.86 5.31 5.99
N GLY A 285 20.02 6.40 5.23
CA GLY A 285 18.89 7.22 4.78
C GLY A 285 17.91 6.47 3.90
N HIS A 286 18.40 5.65 2.95
CA HIS A 286 17.54 4.80 2.12
C HIS A 286 16.74 3.80 2.95
N PHE A 287 17.40 3.04 3.83
CA PHE A 287 16.71 2.11 4.70
C PHE A 287 15.77 2.81 5.70
N ALA A 288 16.09 4.02 6.16
CA ALA A 288 15.20 4.79 7.01
C ALA A 288 13.89 5.12 6.30
N VAL A 289 13.94 5.51 5.03
CA VAL A 289 12.72 5.75 4.24
C VAL A 289 11.96 4.45 4.00
N TYR A 290 12.64 3.33 3.74
CA TYR A 290 11.96 2.03 3.60
C TYR A 290 11.28 1.60 4.90
N GLY A 291 11.96 1.74 6.03
CA GLY A 291 11.38 1.45 7.34
C GLY A 291 10.19 2.36 7.64
N PHE A 292 10.25 3.64 7.26
CA PHE A 292 9.10 4.54 7.36
C PHE A 292 7.91 4.08 6.52
N CYS A 293 8.14 3.68 5.26
CA CYS A 293 7.09 3.16 4.39
C CYS A 293 6.42 1.93 5.03
N VAL A 294 7.22 0.95 5.44
CA VAL A 294 6.75 -0.30 6.04
C VAL A 294 5.99 -0.04 7.34
N VAL A 295 6.53 0.79 8.25
CA VAL A 295 5.84 1.14 9.50
C VAL A 295 4.50 1.78 9.22
N THR A 296 4.44 2.70 8.26
CA THR A 296 3.19 3.37 7.89
C THR A 296 2.19 2.35 7.34
N LEU A 297 2.57 1.57 6.33
CA LEU A 297 1.68 0.58 5.70
C LEU A 297 1.21 -0.50 6.70
N VAL A 298 2.12 -1.05 7.49
CA VAL A 298 1.80 -2.13 8.43
C VAL A 298 0.96 -1.63 9.60
N PHE A 299 1.39 -0.58 10.30
CA PHE A 299 0.72 -0.15 11.52
C PHE A 299 -0.49 0.75 11.29
N VAL A 300 -0.50 1.53 10.21
CA VAL A 300 -1.62 2.44 9.92
C VAL A 300 -2.69 1.74 9.08
N TYR A 301 -2.33 0.78 8.22
CA TYR A 301 -3.30 0.11 7.34
C TYR A 301 -3.46 -1.38 7.67
N HIS A 302 -2.44 -2.21 7.44
CA HIS A 302 -2.62 -3.67 7.50
C HIS A 302 -3.06 -4.19 8.87
N LEU A 303 -2.48 -3.70 9.96
CA LEU A 303 -2.78 -4.16 11.31
C LEU A 303 -4.23 -3.84 11.73
N PRO A 304 -4.70 -2.58 11.68
CA PRO A 304 -6.09 -2.28 12.02
C PRO A 304 -7.09 -2.90 11.05
N PHE A 305 -6.76 -2.97 9.74
CA PHE A 305 -7.61 -3.64 8.76
C PHE A 305 -7.78 -5.14 9.09
N ASN A 306 -6.67 -5.84 9.34
CA ASN A 306 -6.70 -7.25 9.74
C ASN A 306 -7.50 -7.45 11.01
N TRP A 307 -7.28 -6.60 12.04
CA TRP A 307 -8.00 -6.72 13.30
C TRP A 307 -9.53 -6.65 13.09
N LEU A 308 -10.01 -5.66 12.33
CA LEU A 308 -11.43 -5.52 12.01
C LEU A 308 -11.95 -6.66 11.13
N GLY A 309 -11.17 -7.12 10.15
CA GLY A 309 -11.58 -8.26 9.31
C GLY A 309 -11.62 -9.58 10.07
N THR A 310 -10.69 -9.83 10.99
CA THR A 310 -10.67 -11.05 11.82
C THR A 310 -11.91 -11.12 12.73
N ILE A 311 -12.26 -10.03 13.41
CA ILE A 311 -13.48 -9.95 14.25
C ILE A 311 -14.77 -9.78 13.44
N GLY A 312 -14.64 -9.60 12.11
CA GLY A 312 -15.76 -9.38 11.23
C GLY A 312 -16.74 -10.54 11.18
N ASP A 313 -17.95 -10.22 10.75
CA ASP A 313 -19.13 -11.09 10.70
C ASP A 313 -19.84 -11.02 9.34
N SER A 314 -19.45 -10.10 8.44
CA SER A 314 -19.97 -10.02 7.08
C SER A 314 -19.08 -10.78 6.11
N TYR A 315 -19.65 -11.81 5.47
CA TYR A 315 -19.00 -12.63 4.44
C TYR A 315 -19.62 -12.31 3.07
N ALA A 316 -18.79 -11.94 2.09
CA ALA A 316 -19.27 -11.63 0.75
C ALA A 316 -19.73 -12.89 0.02
N ASP A 317 -20.78 -12.77 -0.78
CA ASP A 317 -21.12 -13.72 -1.84
C ASP A 317 -20.08 -13.60 -2.97
N LEU A 318 -19.02 -14.41 -2.88
CA LEU A 318 -17.89 -14.38 -3.80
C LEU A 318 -18.09 -15.38 -4.96
N PRO A 319 -18.03 -14.92 -6.23
CA PRO A 319 -17.95 -15.83 -7.37
C PRO A 319 -16.65 -16.64 -7.32
N SER A 320 -16.66 -17.82 -7.96
CA SER A 320 -15.56 -18.78 -7.88
C SER A 320 -14.20 -18.23 -8.35
N TYR A 321 -14.17 -17.25 -9.25
CA TYR A 321 -12.92 -16.60 -9.68
C TYR A 321 -12.31 -15.63 -8.66
N LEU A 322 -13.01 -15.30 -7.57
CA LEU A 322 -12.52 -14.55 -6.40
C LEU A 322 -12.19 -15.45 -5.20
N MET A 323 -12.35 -16.77 -5.35
CA MET A 323 -12.06 -17.74 -4.29
C MET A 323 -10.63 -18.30 -4.43
N PRO A 324 -9.97 -18.66 -3.32
CA PRO A 324 -8.73 -19.45 -3.36
C PRO A 324 -8.96 -20.78 -4.07
N SER A 325 -8.00 -21.23 -4.86
CA SER A 325 -8.14 -22.45 -5.68
C SER A 325 -8.26 -23.72 -4.85
N GLU A 326 -7.78 -23.72 -3.60
CA GLU A 326 -7.95 -24.84 -2.67
C GLU A 326 -9.36 -24.91 -2.04
N CYS A 327 -10.22 -23.93 -2.30
CA CYS A 327 -11.59 -23.86 -1.78
C CYS A 327 -12.65 -24.35 -2.76
N GLU A 328 -12.30 -25.17 -3.74
CA GLU A 328 -13.27 -25.72 -4.68
C GLU A 328 -14.35 -26.56 -3.97
N GLY A 329 -15.61 -26.17 -4.13
CA GLY A 329 -16.74 -26.84 -3.48
C GLY A 329 -16.90 -26.54 -1.99
N ILE A 330 -16.09 -25.63 -1.42
CA ILE A 330 -16.14 -25.22 -0.02
C ILE A 330 -16.97 -23.94 0.11
N ALA A 331 -17.81 -23.86 1.16
CA ALA A 331 -18.56 -22.64 1.45
C ALA A 331 -17.62 -21.45 1.73
N VAL A 332 -18.03 -20.25 1.32
CA VAL A 332 -17.19 -19.04 1.45
C VAL A 332 -16.79 -18.81 2.90
N GLU A 333 -17.71 -18.94 3.86
CA GLU A 333 -17.43 -18.75 5.28
C GLU A 333 -16.33 -19.69 5.79
N ASP A 334 -16.41 -20.97 5.43
CA ASP A 334 -15.45 -21.99 5.87
C ASP A 334 -14.09 -21.78 5.21
N CYS A 335 -14.06 -21.49 3.91
CA CYS A 335 -12.83 -21.14 3.20
C CYS A 335 -12.15 -19.89 3.79
N VAL A 336 -12.93 -18.83 4.05
CA VAL A 336 -12.44 -17.55 4.55
C VAL A 336 -11.81 -17.69 5.94
N THR A 337 -12.38 -18.55 6.77
CA THR A 337 -11.96 -18.74 8.16
C THR A 337 -10.96 -19.89 8.33
N GLY A 338 -10.65 -20.64 7.26
CA GLY A 338 -9.78 -21.81 7.34
C GLY A 338 -10.43 -23.04 7.98
N ASN A 339 -11.75 -23.09 8.07
CA ASN A 339 -12.49 -24.20 8.67
C ASN A 339 -12.79 -25.30 7.64
N PHE A 340 -11.74 -25.91 7.06
CA PHE A 340 -11.90 -26.94 6.03
C PHE A 340 -12.51 -28.26 6.53
N ASP A 341 -12.61 -28.45 7.85
CA ASP A 341 -13.07 -29.69 8.50
C ASP A 341 -14.58 -29.70 8.84
N LYS A 342 -15.35 -28.67 8.47
CA LYS A 342 -16.81 -28.66 8.69
C LYS A 342 -17.54 -29.36 7.54
N PRO A 343 -18.38 -30.37 7.83
CA PRO A 343 -19.07 -31.18 6.81
C PRO A 343 -20.18 -30.44 6.07
#